data_AF-A0A959TJY2-F1
#
_entry.id   AF-A0A959TJY2-F1
#
_cell.length_a   1.000
_cell.length_b   1.000
_cell.length_c   1.000
_cell.angle_alpha   90.00
_cell.angle_beta   90.00
_cell.angle_gamma   90.00
#
_symmetry.space_group_name_H-M   'P 1'
#
loop_
_entity.id
_entity.type
_entity.pdbx_description
1 polymer ?
#
loop_
_entity_poly.entity_id
_entity_poly.type
_entity_poly.pdbx_seq_one_letter_code
_entity_poly.pdbx_strand_id
1 'polypeptide(L)'
;MNDTLPITDWTQKAVDLALDYGPKVLLALLVLFIGLRIIRVLVRAVERGMQKRDTEPTLQRFMGSLIGWGLKALLFVSVIQMLGVA
;
A
#
# COMPACT_ATOMS: atom_id res chain seq x y z
N MET A 1 -23.11 35.91 27.05
CA MET A 1 -21.66 35.93 26.85
C MET A 1 -21.19 34.48 26.83
N ASN A 2 -21.38 33.80 25.71
CA ASN A 2 -20.74 32.51 25.45
C ASN A 2 -19.91 32.72 24.19
N ASP A 3 -18.79 33.41 24.39
CA ASP A 3 -17.82 33.68 23.34
C ASP A 3 -16.97 32.42 23.15
N THR A 4 -17.61 31.27 22.92
CA THR A 4 -16.91 30.10 22.37
C THR A 4 -16.62 30.43 20.92
N LEU A 5 -15.45 31.03 20.76
CA LEU A 5 -14.72 31.25 19.53
C LEU A 5 -15.07 30.18 18.47
N PRO A 6 -15.29 30.54 17.18
CA PRO A 6 -15.65 29.62 16.09
C PRO A 6 -14.60 28.53 15.79
N ILE A 7 -13.51 28.49 16.55
CA ILE A 7 -12.41 27.53 16.45
C ILE A 7 -12.76 26.12 16.97
N THR A 8 -13.83 25.91 17.73
CA THR A 8 -14.22 24.56 18.17
C THR A 8 -14.84 23.73 17.04
N ASP A 9 -15.59 24.33 16.11
CA ASP A 9 -16.25 23.59 15.02
C ASP A 9 -15.25 23.04 13.97
N TRP A 10 -14.20 23.80 13.63
CA TRP A 10 -13.15 23.33 12.72
C TRP A 10 -12.31 22.24 13.37
N THR A 11 -12.06 22.36 14.66
CA THR A 11 -11.26 21.39 15.42
C THR A 11 -12.05 20.11 15.65
N GLN A 12 -13.35 20.17 15.94
CA GLN A 12 -14.19 18.97 16.10
C GLN A 12 -14.37 18.21 14.78
N LYS A 13 -14.61 18.89 13.65
CA LYS A 13 -14.63 18.20 12.34
C LYS A 13 -13.29 17.59 11.95
N ALA A 14 -12.18 18.29 12.21
CA ALA A 14 -10.85 17.75 11.91
C ALA A 14 -10.49 16.57 12.82
N VAL A 15 -10.91 16.59 14.10
CA VAL A 15 -10.67 15.52 15.06
C VAL A 15 -11.58 14.32 14.80
N ASP A 16 -12.85 14.50 14.48
CA ASP A 16 -13.74 13.39 14.08
C ASP A 16 -13.21 12.72 12.80
N LEU A 17 -12.78 13.51 11.80
CA LEU A 17 -12.17 12.98 10.59
C LEU A 17 -10.81 12.31 10.90
N ALA A 18 -9.97 12.89 11.77
CA ALA A 18 -8.70 12.28 12.14
C ALA A 18 -8.88 10.99 12.97
N LEU A 19 -9.93 10.89 13.79
CA LEU A 19 -10.25 9.69 14.56
C LEU A 19 -10.88 8.59 13.69
N ASP A 20 -11.64 8.95 12.66
CA ASP A 20 -12.15 7.99 11.66
C ASP A 20 -11.07 7.51 10.68
N TYR A 21 -10.15 8.40 10.30
CA TYR A 21 -9.09 8.09 9.33
C TYR A 21 -7.80 7.57 9.98
N GLY A 22 -7.53 7.91 11.24
CA GLY A 22 -6.36 7.47 11.99
C GLY A 22 -6.18 5.94 11.99
N PRO A 23 -7.22 5.15 12.33
CA PRO A 23 -7.19 3.70 12.24
C PRO A 23 -6.97 3.20 10.81
N LYS A 24 -7.58 3.85 9.81
CA LYS A 24 -7.43 3.48 8.39
C LYS A 24 -6.00 3.68 7.90
N VAL A 25 -5.36 4.78 8.27
CA VAL A 25 -3.95 5.07 7.95
C VAL A 25 -3.03 4.05 8.62
N LEU A 26 -3.31 3.69 9.88
CA LEU A 26 -2.59 2.65 10.61
C LEU A 26 -2.69 1.28 9.94
N LEU A 27 -3.91 0.88 9.54
CA LEU A 27 -4.15 -0.34 8.79
C LEU A 27 -3.46 -0.33 7.42
N ALA A 28 -3.51 0.79 6.71
CA ALA A 28 -2.86 0.96 5.41
C ALA A 28 -1.33 0.85 5.51
N LEU A 29 -0.71 1.44 6.55
CA LEU A 29 0.72 1.28 6.83
C LEU A 29 1.09 -0.17 7.14
N LEU A 30 0.27 -0.86 7.93
CA LEU A 30 0.42 -2.30 8.19
C LEU A 30 0.36 -3.12 6.90
N VAL A 31 -0.66 -2.89 6.07
CA VAL A 31 -0.85 -3.56 4.79
C VAL A 31 0.29 -3.24 3.83
N LEU A 32 0.77 -2.00 3.79
CA LEU A 32 1.91 -1.62 2.97
C LEU A 32 3.15 -2.45 3.36
N PHE A 33 3.44 -2.54 4.65
CA PHE A 33 4.60 -3.29 5.15
C PHE A 33 4.51 -4.79 4.85
N ILE A 34 3.34 -5.38 5.10
CA ILE A 34 3.05 -6.81 4.84
C ILE A 34 3.03 -7.07 3.32
N GLY A 35 2.41 -6.19 2.54
CA GLY A 35 2.30 -6.26 1.11
C GLY A 35 3.66 -6.25 0.41
N LEU A 36 4.54 -5.32 0.78
CA LEU A 36 5.92 -5.28 0.27
C LEU A 36 6.72 -6.54 0.62
N ARG A 37 6.42 -7.22 1.74
CA ARG A 37 6.98 -8.52 2.08
C ARG A 37 6.41 -9.63 1.17
N ILE A 38 5.10 -9.68 0.98
CA ILE A 38 4.41 -10.66 0.12
C ILE A 38 4.93 -10.56 -1.32
N ILE A 39 5.03 -9.35 -1.87
CA ILE A 39 5.50 -9.15 -3.25
C ILE A 39 6.91 -9.69 -3.44
N ARG A 40 7.81 -9.43 -2.47
CA ARG A 40 9.18 -9.98 -2.51
C ARG A 40 9.18 -11.50 -2.52
N VAL A 41 8.31 -12.14 -1.73
CA VAL A 41 8.21 -13.60 -1.71
C VAL A 41 7.65 -14.12 -3.03
N LEU A 42 6.61 -13.49 -3.56
CA LEU A 42 5.96 -13.90 -4.81
C LEU A 42 6.91 -13.77 -6.01
N VAL A 43 7.64 -12.66 -6.12
CA VAL A 43 8.64 -12.46 -7.17
C VAL A 43 9.73 -13.53 -7.11
N ARG A 44 10.26 -13.81 -5.91
CA ARG A 44 11.25 -14.89 -5.73
C ARG A 44 10.70 -16.27 -6.05
N ALA A 45 9.42 -16.53 -5.76
CA ALA A 45 8.78 -17.80 -6.10
C ALA A 45 8.68 -17.97 -7.63
N VAL A 46 8.28 -16.92 -8.35
CA VAL A 46 8.25 -16.91 -9.81
C VAL A 46 9.65 -17.08 -10.40
N GLU A 47 10.65 -16.34 -9.90
CA GLU A 47 12.04 -16.45 -10.34
C GLU A 47 12.56 -17.89 -10.17
N ARG A 48 12.28 -18.55 -9.03
CA ARG A 48 12.63 -19.95 -8.78
C ARG A 48 11.89 -20.92 -9.70
N GLY A 49 10.62 -20.66 -10.00
CA GLY A 49 9.85 -21.46 -10.95
C GLY A 49 10.43 -21.43 -12.37
N MET A 50 10.94 -20.26 -12.79
CA MET A 50 11.55 -20.08 -14.11
C MET A 50 12.94 -20.72 -14.23
N GLN A 51 13.74 -20.78 -13.15
CA GLN A 51 15.01 -21.53 -13.15
C GLN A 51 14.83 -23.01 -13.50
N LYS A 52 13.66 -23.57 -13.17
CA LYS A 52 13.33 -24.97 -13.47
C LYS A 52 13.01 -25.25 -14.94
N ARG A 53 12.91 -24.22 -15.78
CA ARG A 53 12.47 -24.31 -17.18
C ARG A 53 13.54 -23.91 -18.19
N ASP A 54 14.82 -23.90 -17.82
CA ASP A 54 15.94 -23.48 -18.69
C ASP A 54 15.67 -22.14 -19.40
N THR A 55 14.99 -21.23 -18.69
CA THR A 55 14.68 -19.92 -19.27
C THR A 55 15.92 -19.05 -19.21
N GLU A 56 16.31 -18.50 -20.37
CA GLU A 56 17.44 -17.58 -20.52
C GLU A 56 17.48 -16.52 -19.40
N PRO A 57 18.65 -16.26 -18.78
CA PRO A 57 18.79 -15.37 -17.63
C PRO A 57 18.21 -13.97 -17.89
N THR A 58 18.30 -13.49 -19.13
CA THR A 58 17.77 -12.19 -19.57
C THR A 58 16.25 -12.14 -19.50
N LEU A 59 15.57 -13.19 -19.98
CA LEU A 59 14.11 -13.27 -19.99
C LEU A 59 13.54 -13.47 -18.59
N GLN A 60 14.26 -14.25 -17.76
CA GLN A 60 13.95 -14.40 -16.35
C GLN A 60 13.98 -13.05 -15.62
N ARG A 61 15.02 -12.25 -15.86
CA ARG A 61 15.16 -10.93 -15.23
C ARG A 61 14.11 -9.95 -15.72
N PHE A 62 13.74 -10.02 -17.00
CA PHE A 62 12.67 -9.22 -17.58
C PHE A 62 11.32 -9.54 -16.93
N MET A 63 10.93 -10.81 -16.89
CA MET A 63 9.69 -11.28 -16.27
C MET A 63 9.62 -10.97 -14.77
N GLY A 64 10.69 -11.26 -14.03
CA GLY A 64 10.78 -10.94 -12.61
C GLY A 64 10.65 -9.44 -12.33
N SER A 65 11.25 -8.60 -13.18
CA SER A 65 11.15 -7.14 -13.05
C SER A 65 9.74 -6.63 -13.37
N LEU A 66 9.09 -7.13 -14.43
CA LEU A 66 7.71 -6.77 -14.80
C LEU A 66 6.72 -7.17 -13.72
N ILE A 67 6.82 -8.41 -13.22
CA ILE A 67 5.95 -8.93 -12.16
C ILE A 67 6.21 -8.15 -10.87
N GLY A 68 7.48 -7.91 -10.51
CA GLY A 68 7.82 -7.16 -9.31
C GLY A 68 7.35 -5.71 -9.34
N TRP A 69 7.50 -5.01 -10.47
CA TRP A 69 6.98 -3.65 -10.64
C TRP A 69 5.46 -3.64 -10.71
N GLY A 70 4.83 -4.57 -11.43
CA GLY A 70 3.38 -4.68 -11.56
C GLY A 70 2.70 -4.93 -10.21
N LEU A 71 3.19 -5.89 -9.43
CA LEU A 71 2.66 -6.15 -8.09
C LEU A 71 2.88 -4.97 -7.13
N LYS A 72 4.03 -4.29 -7.20
CA LYS A 72 4.26 -3.07 -6.40
C LYS A 72 3.27 -1.98 -6.77
N ALA A 73 3.08 -1.72 -8.07
CA ALA A 73 2.13 -0.72 -8.55
C ALA A 73 0.72 -1.03 -8.06
N LEU A 74 0.26 -2.28 -8.18
CA LEU A 74 -1.05 -2.72 -7.69
C LEU A 74 -1.20 -2.49 -6.17
N LEU A 75 -0.17 -2.81 -5.40
CA LEU A 75 -0.17 -2.57 -3.95
C LEU A 75 -0.26 -1.09 -3.61
N PHE A 76 0.55 -0.26 -4.26
CA PHE A 76 0.52 1.19 -4.03
C PHE A 76 -0.86 1.76 -4.37
N VAL A 77 -1.45 1.37 -5.50
CA VAL A 77 -2.82 1.78 -5.86
C VAL A 77 -3.81 1.33 -4.80
N SER A 78 -3.75 0.07 -4.34
CA SER A 78 -4.64 -0.43 -3.29
C SER A 78 -4.50 0.32 -1.96
N VAL A 79 -3.28 0.69 -1.57
CA VAL A 79 -3.02 1.45 -0.35
C VAL A 79 -3.50 2.89 -0.48
N ILE A 80 -3.28 3.53 -1.65
CA ILE A 80 -3.80 4.87 -1.93
C ILE A 80 -5.33 4.86 -1.90
N GLN A 81 -5.99 3.83 -2.44
CA GLN A 81 -7.44 3.67 -2.37
C GLN A 81 -7.92 3.55 -0.91
N MET A 82 -7.23 2.78 -0.06
CA MET A 82 -7.53 2.66 1.37
C MET A 82 -7.29 3.96 2.18
N LEU A 83 -6.28 4.75 1.80
CA LEU A 83 -5.95 6.02 2.45
C LEU A 83 -6.86 7.16 2.00
N GLY A 84 -7.23 7.16 0.72
CA GLY A 84 -8.09 8.16 0.08
C GLY A 84 -9.57 7.81 0.10
N VAL A 85 -10.00 6.87 0.95
CA VAL A 85 -11.43 6.57 1.13
C VAL A 85 -12.14 7.83 1.60
N ALA A 86 -12.78 8.53 0.66
CA ALA A 86 -13.98 9.31 0.88
C ALA A 86 -15.20 8.38 0.90
#